data_AF-A0A4Q3AAA1-F1
#
_entry.id   AF-A0A4Q3AAA1-F1
#
_cell.length_a   1.000
_cell.length_b   1.000
_cell.length_c   1.000
_cell.angle_alpha   90.00
_cell.angle_beta   90.00
_cell.angle_gamma   90.00
#
_symmetry.space_group_name_H-M   'P 1'
#
loop_
_entity.id
_entity.type
_entity.pdbx_description
1 polymer ?
#
loop_
_entity_poly.entity_id
_entity_poly.type
_entity_poly.pdbx_seq_one_letter_code
_entity_poly.pdbx_strand_id
1 'polypeptide(L)'
;MKKLAVLATAVLAFGGVASADIQAPPGSTYTSARKLGRGISNILYGFMEIPEQIVRKSDDYGRKAGWSYGAVDGTSRALRRLGYGFYEVFTFTCPTYRGTFKQPYERCGEDNRMQMNPHDGLSEFPPELGAESYYYHTRSQRW
;
A
#
# COMPACT_ATOMS: atom_id res chain seq x y z
N MET A 1 -14.61 -28.72 -40.37
CA MET A 1 -14.98 -29.16 -39.01
C MET A 1 -13.79 -29.28 -38.05
N LYS A 2 -12.63 -29.84 -38.46
CA LYS A 2 -11.45 -30.00 -37.57
C LYS A 2 -10.87 -28.69 -36.99
N LYS A 3 -10.88 -27.58 -37.75
CA LYS A 3 -10.35 -26.29 -37.31
C LYS A 3 -11.15 -25.65 -36.16
N LEU A 4 -12.47 -25.84 -36.16
CA LEU A 4 -13.35 -25.34 -35.09
C LEU A 4 -13.16 -26.14 -33.79
N ALA A 5 -12.94 -27.46 -33.91
CA ALA A 5 -12.66 -28.31 -32.76
C ALA A 5 -11.35 -27.91 -32.05
N VAL A 6 -10.29 -27.62 -32.82
CA VAL A 6 -8.99 -27.16 -32.29
C VAL A 6 -9.12 -25.79 -31.60
N LEU A 7 -9.91 -24.88 -32.15
CA LEU A 7 -10.12 -23.56 -31.57
C LEU A 7 -10.91 -23.64 -30.26
N ALA A 8 -11.92 -24.51 -30.20
CA ALA A 8 -12.68 -24.77 -28.97
C ALA A 8 -11.82 -25.43 -27.88
N THR A 9 -10.90 -26.34 -28.24
CA THR A 9 -9.98 -26.94 -27.27
C THR A 9 -8.95 -25.93 -26.75
N ALA A 10 -8.46 -25.02 -27.60
CA ALA A 10 -7.57 -23.95 -27.18
C ALA A 10 -8.26 -23.00 -26.20
N VAL A 11 -9.50 -22.58 -26.48
CA VAL A 11 -10.27 -21.69 -25.59
C VAL A 11 -10.55 -22.35 -24.23
N LEU A 12 -10.86 -23.65 -24.20
CA LEU A 12 -11.06 -24.39 -22.96
C LEU A 12 -9.75 -24.61 -22.19
N ALA A 13 -8.62 -24.80 -22.87
CA ALA A 13 -7.31 -24.94 -22.25
C ALA A 13 -6.81 -23.64 -21.61
N PHE A 14 -7.17 -22.48 -22.17
CA PHE A 14 -6.81 -21.16 -21.63
C PHE A 14 -7.87 -20.55 -20.69
N GLY A 15 -9.10 -21.05 -20.68
CA GLY A 15 -10.22 -20.48 -19.89
C GLY A 15 -10.32 -20.96 -18.43
N GLY A 16 -9.44 -21.85 -17.98
CA GLY A 16 -9.65 -22.66 -16.77
C GLY A 16 -8.94 -22.24 -15.47
N VAL A 17 -8.49 -21.00 -15.32
CA VAL A 17 -7.86 -20.55 -14.05
C VAL A 17 -8.71 -19.51 -13.31
N ALA A 18 -9.92 -19.90 -12.94
CA ALA A 18 -10.68 -19.19 -11.92
C ALA A 18 -10.46 -19.88 -10.57
N SER A 19 -9.39 -19.51 -9.87
CA SER A 19 -9.23 -19.85 -8.46
C SER A 19 -10.02 -18.82 -7.65
N ALA A 20 -11.22 -19.20 -7.20
CA ALA A 20 -12.01 -18.43 -6.25
C ALA A 20 -11.94 -19.14 -4.90
N ASP A 21 -10.98 -18.74 -4.06
CA ASP A 21 -10.91 -19.16 -2.65
C ASP A 21 -11.79 -18.22 -1.81
N ILE A 22 -13.01 -18.66 -1.51
CA ILE A 22 -14.01 -17.92 -0.72
C ILE A 22 -13.65 -17.92 0.79
N GLN A 23 -12.74 -18.79 1.24
CA GLN A 23 -12.31 -18.89 2.64
C GLN A 23 -10.84 -18.56 2.86
N ALA A 24 -10.23 -17.81 1.93
CA ALA A 24 -8.85 -17.39 2.08
C ALA A 24 -8.70 -16.58 3.39
N PRO A 25 -7.85 -17.00 4.34
CA PRO A 25 -7.59 -16.22 5.55
C PRO A 25 -7.18 -14.80 5.14
N PRO A 26 -7.53 -13.75 5.89
CA PRO A 26 -7.19 -12.37 5.51
C PRO A 26 -5.68 -12.15 5.31
N GLY A 27 -4.84 -13.00 5.93
CA GLY A 27 -3.39 -13.05 5.75
C GLY A 27 -2.90 -13.59 4.39
N SER A 28 -3.72 -14.36 3.67
CA SER A 28 -3.40 -14.95 2.35
C SER A 28 -3.11 -13.90 1.28
N THR A 29 -3.68 -12.70 1.45
CA THR A 29 -3.51 -11.58 0.53
C THR A 29 -2.11 -10.96 0.59
N TYR A 30 -1.32 -11.30 1.62
CA TYR A 30 0.06 -10.86 1.78
C TYR A 30 1.02 -11.92 1.25
N THR A 31 1.51 -11.70 0.03
CA THR A 31 2.49 -12.56 -0.65
C THR A 31 3.86 -11.90 -0.73
N SER A 32 4.89 -12.69 -1.02
CA SER A 32 6.25 -12.20 -1.30
C SER A 32 6.27 -11.18 -2.45
N ALA A 33 5.49 -11.42 -3.50
CA ALA A 33 5.34 -10.49 -4.63
C ALA A 33 4.69 -9.17 -4.21
N ARG A 34 3.65 -9.20 -3.37
CA ARG A 34 3.02 -7.97 -2.85
C ARG A 34 3.97 -7.19 -1.93
N LYS A 35 4.78 -7.89 -1.12
CA LYS A 35 5.84 -7.28 -0.31
C LYS A 35 6.90 -6.60 -1.17
N LEU A 36 7.34 -7.25 -2.25
CA LEU A 36 8.27 -6.64 -3.21
C LEU A 36 7.67 -5.40 -3.87
N GLY A 37 6.44 -5.52 -4.37
CA GLY A 37 5.73 -4.40 -5.01
C GLY A 37 5.54 -3.21 -4.07
N ARG A 38 5.21 -3.47 -2.80
CA ARG A 38 5.14 -2.45 -1.75
C ARG A 38 6.51 -1.83 -1.46
N GLY A 39 7.56 -2.63 -1.36
CA GLY A 39 8.93 -2.15 -1.16
C GLY A 39 9.39 -1.21 -2.28
N ILE A 40 9.20 -1.61 -3.54
CA ILE A 40 9.51 -0.78 -4.72
C ILE A 40 8.66 0.49 -4.72
N SER A 41 7.36 0.38 -4.46
CA SER A 41 6.45 1.53 -4.42
C SER A 41 6.85 2.53 -3.34
N ASN A 42 7.21 2.07 -2.14
CA ASN A 42 7.72 2.92 -1.08
C ASN A 42 9.02 3.67 -1.46
N ILE A 43 9.91 3.07 -2.25
CA ILE A 43 11.13 3.74 -2.73
C ILE A 43 10.78 4.79 -3.78
N LEU A 44 9.97 4.44 -4.78
CA LEU A 44 9.69 5.31 -5.93
C LEU A 44 8.70 6.43 -5.60
N TYR A 45 7.69 6.14 -4.78
CA TYR A 45 6.56 7.03 -4.52
C TYR A 45 6.42 7.44 -3.06
N GLY A 46 7.29 6.97 -2.16
CA GLY A 46 7.25 7.34 -0.74
C GLY A 46 7.39 8.85 -0.49
N PHE A 47 8.01 9.59 -1.40
CA PHE A 47 8.13 11.05 -1.32
C PHE A 47 6.78 11.78 -1.44
N MET A 48 5.74 11.15 -2.00
CA MET A 48 4.40 11.73 -2.13
C MET A 48 3.74 12.03 -0.77
N GLU A 49 4.24 11.44 0.32
CA GLU A 49 3.84 11.81 1.68
C GLU A 49 4.09 13.30 1.98
N ILE A 50 5.13 13.91 1.42
CA ILE A 50 5.46 15.32 1.70
C ILE A 50 4.35 16.27 1.22
N PRO A 51 4.02 16.34 -0.08
CA PRO A 51 2.94 17.21 -0.55
C PRO A 51 1.58 16.81 0.03
N GLU A 52 1.29 15.51 0.20
CA GLU A 52 0.03 15.04 0.76
C GLU A 52 -0.18 15.54 2.21
N GLN A 53 0.84 15.42 3.08
CA GLN A 53 0.72 15.91 4.46
C GLN A 53 0.66 17.45 4.53
N ILE A 54 1.34 18.16 3.63
CA ILE A 54 1.23 19.63 3.57
C ILE A 54 -0.22 20.03 3.27
N VAL A 55 -0.88 19.38 2.31
CA VAL A 55 -2.28 19.66 1.96
C VAL A 55 -3.21 19.26 3.10
N ARG A 56 -3.11 18.03 3.61
CA ARG A 56 -3.95 17.56 4.73
C ARG A 56 -3.86 18.47 5.94
N LYS A 57 -2.65 18.79 6.40
CA LYS A 57 -2.45 19.66 7.56
C LYS A 57 -2.81 21.12 7.28
N SER A 58 -2.77 21.56 6.02
CA SER A 58 -3.31 22.88 5.62
C SER A 58 -4.83 22.93 5.75
N ASP A 59 -5.52 21.85 5.40
CA ASP A 59 -6.98 21.76 5.49
C ASP A 59 -7.46 21.62 6.94
N ASP A 60 -6.72 20.86 7.76
CA ASP A 60 -7.08 20.61 9.16
C ASP A 60 -6.73 21.79 10.10
N TYR A 61 -5.53 22.38 9.93
CA TYR A 61 -4.95 23.33 10.89
C TYR A 61 -4.58 24.68 10.25
N GLY A 62 -4.85 24.86 8.96
CA GLY A 62 -4.51 26.06 8.20
C GLY A 62 -3.13 26.02 7.54
N ARG A 63 -2.95 26.86 6.53
CA ARG A 63 -1.76 26.87 5.64
C ARG A 63 -0.41 27.00 6.36
N LYS A 64 -0.37 27.69 7.50
CA LYS A 64 0.87 27.84 8.29
C LYS A 64 1.29 26.50 8.92
N ALA A 65 0.35 25.75 9.45
CA ALA A 65 0.57 24.42 10.00
C ALA A 65 0.88 23.40 8.91
N GLY A 66 0.28 23.54 7.71
CA GLY A 66 0.64 22.72 6.55
C GLY A 66 2.12 22.82 6.18
N TRP A 67 2.64 24.03 6.02
CA TRP A 67 4.04 24.23 5.65
C TRP A 67 5.04 24.00 6.77
N SER A 68 4.64 24.05 8.04
CA SER A 68 5.51 23.73 9.17
C SER A 68 5.35 22.28 9.61
N TYR A 69 4.25 21.96 10.29
CA TYR A 69 3.95 20.62 10.80
C TYR A 69 3.76 19.60 9.69
N GLY A 70 2.98 19.91 8.64
CA GLY A 70 2.73 19.00 7.52
C GLY A 70 3.99 18.65 6.74
N ALA A 71 4.85 19.63 6.45
CA ALA A 71 6.11 19.39 5.75
C ALA A 71 7.07 18.50 6.57
N VAL A 72 7.19 18.74 7.88
CA VAL A 72 8.05 17.94 8.77
C VAL A 72 7.49 16.52 8.94
N ASP A 73 6.19 16.37 9.17
CA ASP A 73 5.53 15.07 9.31
C ASP A 73 5.61 14.26 8.00
N GLY A 74 5.28 14.88 6.86
CA GLY A 74 5.39 14.26 5.55
C GLY A 74 6.81 13.82 5.21
N THR A 75 7.82 14.61 5.57
CA THR A 75 9.24 14.24 5.38
C THR A 75 9.62 13.04 6.25
N SER A 76 9.21 13.04 7.52
CA SER A 76 9.43 11.91 8.44
C SER A 76 8.78 10.62 7.90
N ARG A 77 7.55 10.71 7.41
CA ARG A 77 6.84 9.58 6.77
C ARG A 77 7.54 9.10 5.50
N ALA A 78 7.99 10.01 4.64
CA ALA A 78 8.72 9.68 3.42
C ALA A 78 10.02 8.92 3.73
N LEU A 79 10.79 9.37 4.74
CA LEU A 79 12.01 8.68 5.17
C LEU A 79 11.72 7.29 5.74
N ARG A 80 10.65 7.14 6.54
CA ARG A 80 10.22 5.82 7.04
C ARG A 80 9.83 4.90 5.90
N ARG A 81 9.04 5.38 4.93
CA ARG A 81 8.67 4.60 3.74
C ARG A 81 9.90 4.17 2.97
N LEU A 82 10.85 5.08 2.73
CA LEU A 82 12.08 4.76 2.03
C LEU A 82 12.90 3.68 2.78
N GLY A 83 13.02 3.80 4.11
CA GLY A 83 13.66 2.78 4.95
C GLY A 83 12.97 1.41 4.87
N TYR A 84 11.65 1.37 5.03
CA TYR A 84 10.86 0.15 4.85
C TYR A 84 10.94 -0.38 3.41
N GLY A 85 11.04 0.50 2.42
CA GLY A 85 11.15 0.17 1.01
C GLY A 85 12.39 -0.67 0.73
N PHE A 86 13.57 -0.16 1.13
CA PHE A 86 14.81 -0.93 1.03
C PHE A 86 14.75 -2.23 1.83
N TYR A 87 14.27 -2.18 3.07
CA TYR A 87 14.13 -3.35 3.92
C TYR A 87 13.27 -4.44 3.27
N GLU A 88 12.10 -4.07 2.73
CA GLU A 88 11.19 -5.02 2.10
C GLU A 88 11.71 -5.54 0.76
N VAL A 89 12.40 -4.72 -0.03
CA VAL A 89 13.05 -5.16 -1.29
C VAL A 89 14.16 -6.18 -1.01
N PHE A 90 15.00 -5.98 0.01
CA PHE A 90 16.05 -6.95 0.33
C PHE A 90 15.52 -8.22 1.01
N THR A 91 14.41 -8.15 1.72
CA THR A 91 13.85 -9.27 2.50
C THR A 91 12.57 -9.85 1.89
N PHE A 92 12.26 -9.56 0.63
CA PHE A 92 10.93 -9.86 0.05
C PHE A 92 10.58 -11.35 0.02
N THR A 93 11.58 -12.23 -0.07
CA THR A 93 11.41 -13.69 -0.04
C THR A 93 11.12 -14.23 1.36
N CYS A 94 11.46 -13.47 2.41
CA CYS A 94 11.33 -13.88 3.80
C CYS A 94 10.10 -13.26 4.48
N PRO A 95 9.33 -14.03 5.26
CA PRO A 95 8.23 -13.52 6.08
C PRO A 95 8.77 -12.82 7.33
N THR A 96 9.17 -11.57 7.19
CA THR A 96 9.92 -10.86 8.23
C THR A 96 9.07 -10.25 9.34
N TYR A 97 7.74 -10.20 9.18
CA TYR A 97 6.86 -9.57 10.16
C TYR A 97 5.87 -10.58 10.74
N ARG A 98 6.09 -10.97 12.00
CA ARG A 98 5.25 -11.96 12.73
C ARG A 98 5.00 -13.26 11.94
N GLY A 99 6.02 -13.72 11.19
CA GLY A 99 5.89 -14.91 10.34
C GLY A 99 5.02 -14.71 9.09
N THR A 100 4.76 -13.46 8.69
CA THR A 100 3.94 -13.11 7.51
C THR A 100 4.65 -12.08 6.61
N PHE A 101 4.09 -11.86 5.41
CA PHE A 101 4.51 -10.80 4.48
C PHE A 101 3.78 -9.45 4.71
N LYS A 102 3.14 -9.28 5.88
CA LYS A 102 2.43 -8.07 6.26
C LYS A 102 3.41 -6.92 6.51
N GLN A 103 2.95 -5.67 6.37
CA GLN A 103 3.81 -4.50 6.52
C GLN A 103 4.30 -4.35 7.98
N PRO A 104 5.60 -4.13 8.22
CA PRO A 104 6.19 -3.94 9.55
C PRO A 104 6.13 -2.48 10.02
N TYR A 105 5.02 -1.79 9.79
CA TYR A 105 4.88 -0.38 10.16
C TYR A 105 4.60 -0.26 11.66
N GLU A 106 5.64 -0.13 12.47
CA GLU A 106 5.52 0.06 13.92
C GLU A 106 6.10 1.41 14.35
N ARG A 107 5.52 2.01 15.40
CA ARG A 107 5.97 3.24 16.03
C ARG A 107 5.98 3.03 17.54
N CYS A 108 7.17 2.88 18.13
CA CYS A 108 7.34 2.71 19.59
C CYS A 108 6.47 1.59 20.21
N GLY A 109 6.34 0.46 19.52
CA GLY A 109 5.51 -0.67 19.97
C GLY A 109 4.02 -0.56 19.62
N GLU A 110 3.58 0.58 19.03
CA GLU A 110 2.25 0.74 18.46
C GLU A 110 2.24 0.32 16.98
N ASP A 111 1.16 -0.32 16.56
CA ASP A 111 0.89 -0.62 15.16
C ASP A 111 0.52 0.68 14.40
N ASN A 112 1.49 1.21 13.64
CA ASN A 112 1.35 2.48 12.93
C ASN A 112 0.80 2.29 11.51
N ARG A 113 -0.06 1.29 11.32
CA ARG A 113 -0.82 1.11 10.08
C ARG A 113 -2.07 1.97 10.11
N MET A 114 -2.46 2.51 8.96
CA MET A 114 -3.67 3.34 8.83
C MET A 114 -4.96 2.62 9.27
N GLN A 115 -4.98 1.28 9.27
CA GLN A 115 -6.13 0.52 9.78
C GLN A 115 -6.27 0.56 11.31
N MET A 116 -5.16 0.73 12.04
CA MET A 116 -5.14 0.77 13.51
C MET A 116 -5.06 2.21 14.03
N ASN A 117 -4.25 3.04 13.37
CA ASN A 117 -4.15 4.46 13.64
C ASN A 117 -4.58 5.26 12.40
N PRO A 118 -5.86 5.62 12.27
CA PRO A 118 -6.36 6.33 11.09
C PRO A 118 -5.73 7.72 10.87
N HIS A 119 -5.22 8.34 11.94
CA HIS A 119 -4.72 9.72 11.94
C HIS A 119 -3.24 9.80 11.56
N ASP A 120 -2.40 8.99 12.20
CA ASP A 120 -0.94 9.01 12.05
C ASP A 120 -0.38 7.79 11.32
N GLY A 121 -1.21 6.78 11.05
CA GLY A 121 -0.79 5.54 10.44
C GLY A 121 -0.40 5.68 8.98
N LEU A 122 0.47 4.79 8.53
CA LEU A 122 0.87 4.64 7.13
C LEU A 122 -0.09 3.68 6.43
N SER A 123 -0.57 4.08 5.25
CA SER A 123 -1.23 3.19 4.30
C SER A 123 -0.25 2.15 3.76
N GLU A 124 -0.76 1.01 3.28
CA GLU A 124 0.07 -0.06 2.74
C GLU A 124 1.04 0.46 1.66
N PHE A 125 0.48 1.12 0.66
CA PHE A 125 1.20 1.79 -0.42
C PHE A 125 1.24 3.30 -0.16
N PRO A 126 2.21 4.03 -0.74
CA PRO A 126 2.25 5.49 -0.66
C PRO A 126 0.96 6.15 -1.14
N PRO A 127 0.60 7.33 -0.61
CA PRO A 127 -0.60 8.04 -1.01
C PRO A 127 -0.52 8.52 -2.46
N GLU A 128 -1.68 8.58 -3.10
CA GLU A 128 -1.85 9.17 -4.43
C GLU A 128 -2.30 10.62 -4.27
N LEU A 129 -1.76 11.53 -5.09
CA LEU A 129 -2.08 12.94 -4.98
C LEU A 129 -3.50 13.22 -5.47
N GLY A 130 -4.41 13.52 -4.54
CA GLY A 130 -5.74 14.06 -4.80
C GLY A 130 -6.83 13.08 -5.25
N ALA A 131 -6.48 11.95 -5.86
CA ALA A 131 -7.45 10.92 -6.26
C ALA A 131 -6.92 9.52 -5.97
N GLU A 132 -7.18 9.03 -4.76
CA GLU A 132 -6.81 7.68 -4.33
C GLU A 132 -7.68 6.64 -5.04
N SER A 133 -7.14 6.04 -6.11
CA SER A 133 -7.81 5.08 -6.99
C SER A 133 -8.18 3.76 -6.31
N TYR A 134 -7.58 3.48 -5.16
CA TYR A 134 -7.73 2.22 -4.43
C TYR A 134 -8.88 2.22 -3.41
N TYR A 135 -9.55 3.37 -3.20
CA TYR A 135 -10.78 3.43 -2.42
C TYR A 135 -12.00 3.42 -3.34
N TYR A 136 -12.96 2.53 -3.06
CA TYR A 136 -14.23 2.43 -3.79
C TYR A 136 -15.23 3.55 -3.44
N HIS A 137 -14.86 4.44 -2.53
CA HIS A 137 -15.67 5.56 -2.06
C HIS A 137 -14.85 6.84 -1.99
N THR A 138 -15.48 7.98 -2.26
CA THR A 138 -14.87 9.29 -2.05
C THR A 138 -14.52 9.47 -0.58
N ARG A 139 -13.24 9.65 -0.27
CA ARG A 139 -12.79 10.17 1.02
C ARG A 139 -12.36 11.62 0.82
N SER A 140 -13.12 12.57 1.38
CA SER A 140 -12.47 13.73 1.95
C SER A 140 -12.16 13.35 3.40
N GLN A 141 -10.89 13.11 3.71
CA GLN A 141 -10.49 12.84 5.09
C GLN A 141 -10.48 14.20 5.82
N ARG A 142 -11.67 14.71 6.13
CA ARG A 142 -11.87 15.78 7.10
C ARG A 142 -12.08 15.13 8.46
N TRP A 143 -11.27 15.54 9.43
CA TRP A 143 -11.41 15.18 10.83
C TRP A 143 -12.51 16.01 11.49
#